data_AF-A0A3M1RAG9-F1
#
_entry.id   AF-A0A3M1RAG9-F1
#
_cell.length_a   1.000
_cell.length_b   1.000
_cell.length_c   1.000
_cell.angle_alpha   90.00
_cell.angle_beta   90.00
_cell.angle_gamma   90.00
#
_symmetry.space_group_name_H-M   'P 1'
#
loop_
_entity.id
_entity.type
_entity.pdbx_description
1 polymer ?
#
loop_
_entity_poly.entity_id
_entity_poly.type
_entity_poly.pdbx_seq_one_letter_code
_entity_poly.pdbx_strand_id
1 'polypeptide(L)'
;MSEERILAALSVDNVRAHVEHITQEIPSRLAGSDNAARMAQYSAEKFRQAGLEATVHTLPALVSFPGPAELRLLAPEERAIAANTLGHSVPTLPEGISGELVYVASGSFADYEGKDVVGKVTLSELSYSPARHEKQRIAGLKGSIAQIMMNWGPPDNPALPFGSVKPVWGNPTPETARTEMPTIPCIGITRPAGLYLKELCAKGKVRVWLRANVENGWKPIQVTTAELLVPAGDDFVVVGGHQDSWFGP
;
A
#
# COMPACT_ATOMS: atom_id res chain seq x y z
N MET A 1 14.87 -21.50 31.64
CA MET A 1 15.17 -20.06 31.79
C MET A 1 13.92 -19.41 32.38
N SER A 2 14.01 -18.54 33.38
CA SER A 2 12.82 -17.85 33.93
C SER A 2 12.41 -16.69 33.03
N GLU A 3 11.13 -16.31 33.06
CA GLU A 3 10.60 -15.14 32.35
C GLU A 3 11.38 -13.86 32.69
N GLU A 4 11.66 -13.63 33.98
CA GLU A 4 12.46 -12.50 34.46
C GLU A 4 13.83 -12.42 33.79
N ARG A 5 14.48 -13.57 33.56
CA ARG A 5 15.79 -13.61 32.88
C ARG A 5 15.68 -13.28 31.40
N ILE A 6 14.57 -13.64 30.73
CA ILE A 6 14.32 -13.29 29.34
C ILE A 6 14.09 -11.77 29.22
N LEU A 7 13.24 -11.22 30.08
CA LEU A 7 12.96 -9.78 30.10
C LEU A 7 14.22 -8.96 30.41
N ALA A 8 15.04 -9.42 31.35
CA ALA A 8 16.32 -8.76 31.68
C ALA A 8 17.36 -8.83 30.56
N ALA A 9 17.22 -9.74 29.59
CA ALA A 9 18.13 -9.88 28.46
C ALA A 9 17.75 -8.98 27.26
N LEU A 10 16.59 -8.30 27.30
CA LEU A 10 16.19 -7.36 26.26
C LEU A 10 17.10 -6.13 26.28
N SER A 11 17.64 -5.76 25.11
CA SER A 11 18.52 -4.61 24.94
C SER A 11 17.90 -3.57 24.01
N VAL A 12 17.61 -2.39 24.55
CA VAL A 12 17.12 -1.23 23.78
C VAL A 12 18.18 -0.78 22.76
N ASP A 13 19.46 -0.90 23.09
CA ASP A 13 20.56 -0.55 22.19
C ASP A 13 20.61 -1.48 20.98
N ASN A 14 20.36 -2.78 21.17
CA ASN A 14 20.27 -3.73 20.05
C ASN A 14 19.06 -3.43 19.16
N VAL A 15 17.90 -3.12 19.75
CA VAL A 15 16.71 -2.72 19.00
C VAL A 15 17.01 -1.47 18.16
N ARG A 16 17.63 -0.44 18.75
CA ARG A 16 18.03 0.77 18.03
C ARG A 16 18.99 0.45 16.89
N ALA A 17 20.04 -0.33 17.14
CA ALA A 17 21.03 -0.68 16.12
C ALA A 17 20.40 -1.43 14.92
N HIS A 18 19.44 -2.33 15.18
CA HIS A 18 18.68 -2.98 14.11
C HIS A 18 17.84 -1.98 13.31
N VAL A 19 17.10 -1.09 13.99
CA VAL A 19 16.27 -0.07 13.32
C VAL A 19 17.14 0.86 12.48
N GLU A 20 18.24 1.36 13.01
CA GLU A 20 19.19 2.23 12.28
C GLU A 20 19.77 1.51 11.06
N HIS A 21 20.27 0.28 11.22
CA HIS A 21 20.76 -0.50 10.09
C HIS A 21 19.70 -0.71 9.01
N ILE A 22 18.50 -1.16 9.39
CA ILE A 22 17.41 -1.43 8.44
C ILE A 22 17.00 -0.15 7.71
N THR A 23 16.91 0.99 8.40
CA THR A 23 16.45 2.25 7.80
C THR A 23 17.52 2.96 6.97
N GLN A 24 18.81 2.84 7.32
CA GLN A 24 19.90 3.51 6.59
C GLN A 24 20.40 2.66 5.43
N GLU A 25 20.59 1.36 5.64
CA GLU A 25 21.20 0.47 4.64
C GLU A 25 20.16 -0.20 3.73
N ILE A 26 18.91 -0.31 4.20
CA ILE A 26 17.81 -1.02 3.52
C ILE A 26 16.49 -0.21 3.54
N PRO A 27 16.49 1.07 3.08
CA PRO A 27 15.44 2.06 3.35
C PRO A 27 14.07 1.76 2.71
N SER A 28 14.05 1.08 1.57
CA SER A 28 12.84 0.57 0.92
C SER A 28 12.97 -0.92 0.72
N ARG A 29 11.93 -1.67 1.07
CA ARG A 29 11.92 -3.13 1.04
C ARG A 29 10.67 -3.63 0.32
N LEU A 30 10.38 -3.06 -0.85
CA LEU A 30 9.28 -3.52 -1.69
C LEU A 30 9.46 -5.01 -1.99
N ALA A 31 8.43 -5.81 -1.78
CA ALA A 31 8.47 -7.24 -2.03
C ALA A 31 8.92 -7.52 -3.48
N GLY A 32 9.91 -8.40 -3.64
CA GLY A 32 10.50 -8.73 -4.94
C GLY A 32 11.59 -7.77 -5.43
N SER A 33 12.01 -6.81 -4.60
CA SER A 33 13.19 -5.96 -4.85
C SER A 33 14.47 -6.58 -4.26
N ASP A 34 15.62 -6.13 -4.75
CA ASP A 34 16.93 -6.54 -4.22
C ASP A 34 17.08 -6.19 -2.73
N ASN A 35 16.49 -5.07 -2.29
CA ASN A 35 16.50 -4.70 -0.88
C ASN A 35 15.63 -5.60 -0.01
N ALA A 36 14.50 -6.12 -0.52
CA ALA A 36 13.73 -7.13 0.20
C ALA A 36 14.55 -8.42 0.38
N ALA A 37 15.32 -8.83 -0.64
CA ALA A 37 16.24 -9.95 -0.53
C ALA A 37 17.35 -9.68 0.50
N ARG A 38 17.94 -8.48 0.51
CA ARG A 38 18.93 -8.05 1.51
C ARG A 38 18.36 -8.09 2.93
N MET A 39 17.13 -7.65 3.14
CA MET A 39 16.46 -7.70 4.45
C MET A 39 16.24 -9.13 4.94
N ALA A 40 15.81 -10.02 4.03
CA ALA A 40 15.60 -11.42 4.36
C ALA A 40 16.91 -12.09 4.80
N GLN A 41 18.02 -11.80 4.10
CA GLN A 41 19.35 -12.29 4.46
C GLN A 41 19.85 -11.71 5.78
N TYR A 42 19.69 -10.40 5.98
CA TYR A 42 20.03 -9.75 7.25
C TYR A 42 19.32 -10.43 8.44
N SER A 43 18.02 -10.68 8.30
CA SER A 43 17.23 -11.35 9.34
C SER A 43 17.72 -12.78 9.59
N ALA A 44 18.02 -13.54 8.53
CA ALA A 44 18.53 -14.90 8.66
C ALA A 44 19.90 -14.92 9.35
N GLU A 45 20.78 -13.95 9.05
CA GLU A 45 22.06 -13.80 9.71
C GLU A 45 21.89 -13.51 11.21
N LYS A 46 20.98 -12.60 11.58
CA LYS A 46 20.70 -12.30 13.00
C LYS A 46 20.10 -13.46 13.76
N PHE A 47 19.21 -14.24 13.14
CA PHE A 47 18.71 -15.47 13.74
C PHE A 47 19.82 -16.51 13.97
N ARG A 48 20.72 -16.71 13.00
CA ARG A 48 21.86 -17.63 13.16
C ARG A 48 22.84 -17.17 14.26
N GLN A 49 23.11 -15.86 14.35
CA GLN A 49 23.92 -15.28 15.43
C GLN A 49 23.29 -15.50 16.80
N ALA A 50 21.96 -15.58 16.88
CA ALA A 50 21.23 -15.93 18.10
C ALA A 50 21.14 -17.45 18.37
N GLY A 51 21.73 -18.29 17.51
CA GLY A 51 21.75 -19.75 17.68
C GLY A 51 20.51 -20.47 17.13
N LEU A 52 19.72 -19.84 16.27
CA LEU A 52 18.56 -20.45 15.64
C LEU A 52 18.89 -21.04 14.25
N GLU A 53 18.15 -22.07 13.85
CA GLU A 53 18.20 -22.61 12.49
C GLU A 53 17.37 -21.73 11.56
N ALA A 54 18.02 -20.89 10.75
CA ALA A 54 17.34 -19.92 9.88
C ALA A 54 17.44 -20.24 8.39
N THR A 55 16.30 -20.13 7.69
CA THR A 55 16.14 -20.41 6.26
C THR A 55 15.51 -19.22 5.55
N VAL A 56 16.02 -18.87 4.37
CA VAL A 56 15.39 -17.91 3.47
C VAL A 56 14.71 -18.68 2.35
N HIS A 57 13.39 -18.69 2.37
CA HIS A 57 12.56 -19.30 1.33
C HIS A 57 12.39 -18.33 0.18
N THR A 58 12.43 -18.84 -1.05
CA THR A 58 12.10 -18.07 -2.25
C THR A 58 10.81 -18.59 -2.85
N LEU A 59 9.81 -17.72 -2.97
CA LEU A 59 8.47 -18.08 -3.45
C LEU A 59 8.03 -17.09 -4.54
N PRO A 60 7.31 -17.52 -5.59
CA PRO A 60 6.72 -16.59 -6.54
C PRO A 60 5.58 -15.82 -5.88
N ALA A 61 5.54 -14.50 -6.04
CA ALA A 61 4.41 -13.69 -5.64
C ALA A 61 4.05 -12.61 -6.65
N LEU A 62 2.76 -12.30 -6.75
CA LEU A 62 2.28 -11.14 -7.49
C LEU A 62 2.58 -9.89 -6.66
N VAL A 63 3.51 -9.07 -7.14
CA VAL A 63 4.00 -7.87 -6.48
C VAL A 63 3.77 -6.62 -7.34
N SER A 64 4.00 -5.45 -6.76
CA SER A 64 3.78 -4.17 -7.41
C SER A 64 4.90 -3.18 -7.13
N PHE A 65 5.33 -2.48 -8.17
CA PHE A 65 6.30 -1.39 -8.17
C PHE A 65 5.60 -0.12 -8.67
N PRO A 66 4.88 0.61 -7.80
CA PRO A 66 4.26 1.86 -8.20
C PRO A 66 5.32 2.94 -8.40
N GLY A 67 5.24 3.62 -9.54
CA GLY A 67 5.97 4.84 -9.83
C GLY A 67 5.18 6.11 -9.45
N PRO A 68 5.79 7.29 -9.66
CA PRO A 68 5.11 8.56 -9.43
C PRO A 68 3.81 8.66 -10.22
N ALA A 69 2.78 9.24 -9.61
CA ALA A 69 1.57 9.62 -10.31
C ALA A 69 1.62 11.10 -10.68
N GLU A 70 0.83 11.48 -11.67
CA GLU A 70 0.55 12.89 -11.95
C GLU A 70 -0.94 13.15 -11.78
N LEU A 71 -1.26 14.29 -11.18
CA LEU A 71 -2.61 14.80 -11.05
C LEU A 71 -2.62 16.28 -11.40
N ARG A 72 -3.55 16.66 -12.28
CA ARG A 72 -3.80 18.05 -12.64
C ARG A 72 -5.29 18.35 -12.43
N LEU A 73 -5.56 19.43 -11.71
CA LEU A 73 -6.86 20.10 -11.75
C LEU A 73 -6.93 20.88 -13.06
N LEU A 74 -7.99 20.67 -13.83
CA LEU A 74 -8.25 21.34 -15.12
C LEU A 74 -9.32 22.42 -15.01
N ALA A 75 -10.26 22.26 -14.08
CA ALA A 75 -11.31 23.22 -13.78
C ALA A 75 -11.73 23.08 -12.31
N PRO A 76 -12.05 24.19 -11.61
CA PRO A 76 -12.28 25.54 -12.14
C PRO A 76 -11.00 26.37 -12.38
N GLU A 77 -9.83 25.87 -11.98
CA GLU A 77 -8.53 26.49 -12.23
C GLU A 77 -7.52 25.41 -12.63
N GLU A 78 -6.41 25.81 -13.24
CA GLU A 78 -5.32 24.89 -13.56
C GLU A 78 -4.34 24.78 -12.38
N ARG A 79 -4.14 23.57 -11.86
CA ARG A 79 -3.20 23.33 -10.75
C ARG A 79 -2.62 21.92 -10.80
N ALA A 80 -1.31 21.81 -10.68
CA ALA A 80 -0.65 20.53 -10.44
C ALA A 80 -0.77 20.11 -8.97
N ILE A 81 -1.09 18.85 -8.71
CA ILE A 81 -1.26 18.29 -7.36
C ILE A 81 -0.31 17.10 -7.20
N ALA A 82 0.49 17.11 -6.13
CA ALA A 82 1.36 15.99 -5.81
C ALA A 82 0.54 14.72 -5.55
N ALA A 83 0.94 13.62 -6.17
CA ALA A 83 0.25 12.34 -6.10
C ALA A 83 1.22 11.16 -6.21
N ASN A 84 0.85 10.02 -5.64
CA ASN A 84 1.56 8.74 -5.84
C ASN A 84 0.62 7.69 -6.41
N THR A 85 1.14 6.82 -7.27
CA THR A 85 0.38 5.66 -7.73
C THR A 85 0.23 4.67 -6.58
N LEU A 86 -0.96 4.10 -6.40
CA LEU A 86 -1.17 3.08 -5.39
C LEU A 86 -0.78 1.70 -5.95
N GLY A 87 -0.14 0.86 -5.13
CA GLY A 87 0.34 -0.45 -5.56
C GLY A 87 -0.80 -1.36 -6.01
N HIS A 88 -0.54 -2.18 -7.01
CA HIS A 88 -1.49 -3.05 -7.70
C HIS A 88 -2.62 -2.32 -8.44
N SER A 89 -2.56 -0.99 -8.56
CA SER A 89 -3.47 -0.23 -9.41
C SER A 89 -3.40 -0.72 -10.86
N VAL A 90 -4.46 -0.48 -11.63
CA VAL A 90 -4.38 -0.51 -13.09
C VAL A 90 -3.55 0.68 -13.58
N PRO A 91 -2.59 0.51 -14.49
CA PRO A 91 -1.87 1.62 -15.07
C PRO A 91 -2.77 2.39 -16.05
N THR A 92 -2.56 3.69 -16.19
CA THR A 92 -3.15 4.45 -17.30
C THR A 92 -2.32 4.28 -18.56
N LEU A 93 -2.91 4.57 -19.73
CA LEU A 93 -2.16 4.82 -20.96
C LEU A 93 -1.29 6.10 -20.84
N PRO A 94 -0.28 6.29 -21.71
CA PRO A 94 0.63 7.45 -21.63
C PRO A 94 -0.06 8.82 -21.63
N GLU A 95 -1.18 8.95 -22.35
CA GLU A 95 -2.01 10.14 -22.43
C GLU A 95 -2.80 10.45 -21.14
N GLY A 96 -2.83 9.53 -20.18
CA GLY A 96 -3.60 9.63 -18.94
C GLY A 96 -5.11 9.58 -19.17
N ILE A 97 -5.88 9.91 -18.13
CA ILE A 97 -7.34 9.94 -18.19
C ILE A 97 -7.86 11.25 -17.60
N SER A 98 -8.95 11.77 -18.18
CA SER A 98 -9.63 12.97 -17.67
C SER A 98 -11.08 12.65 -17.32
N GLY A 99 -11.60 13.30 -16.29
CA GLY A 99 -13.01 13.18 -15.93
C GLY A 99 -13.48 14.27 -14.98
N GLU A 100 -14.79 14.39 -14.85
CA GLU A 100 -15.40 15.13 -13.75
C GLU A 100 -15.04 14.44 -12.42
N LEU A 101 -14.72 15.20 -11.39
CA LEU A 101 -14.36 14.70 -10.07
C LEU A 101 -15.60 14.71 -9.15
N VAL A 102 -15.92 13.56 -8.57
CA VAL A 102 -17.03 13.41 -7.62
C VAL A 102 -16.50 12.97 -6.26
N TYR A 103 -16.76 13.77 -5.23
CA TYR A 103 -16.43 13.40 -3.86
C TYR A 103 -17.42 12.36 -3.30
N VAL A 104 -16.87 11.25 -2.82
CA VAL A 104 -17.62 10.07 -2.33
C VAL A 104 -17.32 9.75 -0.87
N ALA A 105 -17.05 10.77 -0.05
CA ALA A 105 -16.83 10.61 1.40
C ALA A 105 -15.87 9.46 1.73
N SER A 106 -16.31 8.44 2.47
CA SER A 106 -15.44 7.31 2.81
C SER A 106 -15.26 6.33 1.64
N GLY A 107 -16.11 6.36 0.63
CA GLY A 107 -16.11 5.42 -0.49
C GLY A 107 -16.85 4.12 -0.18
N SER A 108 -17.71 4.11 0.84
CA SER A 108 -18.64 3.02 1.11
C SER A 108 -19.76 2.98 0.07
N PHE A 109 -20.48 1.86 -0.06
CA PHE A 109 -21.61 1.76 -1.01
C PHE A 109 -22.66 2.86 -0.84
N ALA A 110 -22.96 3.24 0.41
CA ALA A 110 -23.93 4.28 0.74
C ALA A 110 -23.46 5.68 0.26
N ASP A 111 -22.16 5.94 0.24
CA ASP A 111 -21.62 7.24 -0.17
C ASP A 111 -21.77 7.54 -1.68
N TYR A 112 -22.17 6.54 -2.46
CA TYR A 112 -22.47 6.63 -3.89
C TYR A 112 -23.98 6.82 -4.17
N GLU A 113 -24.84 6.66 -3.17
CA GLU A 113 -26.29 6.83 -3.36
C GLU A 113 -26.62 8.26 -3.81
N GLY A 114 -27.44 8.37 -4.87
CA GLY A 114 -27.81 9.66 -5.45
C GLY A 114 -26.70 10.39 -6.22
N LYS A 115 -25.52 9.79 -6.41
CA LYS A 115 -24.41 10.39 -7.17
C LYS A 115 -24.23 9.74 -8.53
N ASP A 116 -24.17 10.57 -9.57
CA ASP A 116 -23.75 10.16 -10.90
C ASP A 116 -22.23 10.10 -10.97
N VAL A 117 -21.67 8.88 -10.92
CA VAL A 117 -20.23 8.60 -10.96
C VAL A 117 -19.78 7.81 -12.20
N VAL A 118 -20.71 7.41 -13.06
CA VAL A 118 -20.41 6.57 -14.22
C VAL A 118 -19.56 7.38 -15.21
N GLY A 119 -18.40 6.85 -15.62
CA GLY A 119 -17.49 7.56 -16.51
C GLY A 119 -16.69 8.69 -15.84
N LYS A 120 -16.76 8.80 -14.50
CA LYS A 120 -16.14 9.91 -13.74
C LYS A 120 -15.00 9.45 -12.83
N VAL A 121 -14.19 10.41 -12.39
CA VAL A 121 -13.15 10.20 -11.39
C VAL A 121 -13.76 10.40 -10.01
N THR A 122 -13.50 9.50 -9.08
CA THR A 122 -13.98 9.63 -7.70
C THR A 122 -12.88 10.09 -6.76
N LEU A 123 -13.27 10.82 -5.72
CA LEU A 123 -12.40 11.26 -4.62
C LEU A 123 -12.95 10.71 -3.31
N SER A 124 -12.18 9.87 -2.61
CA SER A 124 -12.52 9.30 -1.31
C SER A 124 -11.51 9.68 -0.23
N GLU A 125 -11.94 9.63 1.02
CA GLU A 125 -11.06 9.63 2.18
C GLU A 125 -10.43 8.26 2.37
N LEU A 126 -9.15 8.23 2.72
CA LEU A 126 -8.43 7.02 3.09
C LEU A 126 -8.73 6.60 4.54
N SER A 127 -9.99 6.71 4.97
CA SER A 127 -10.47 6.20 6.25
C SER A 127 -10.43 4.67 6.30
N TYR A 128 -10.42 4.09 7.50
CA TYR A 128 -10.33 2.64 7.70
C TYR A 128 -11.52 1.85 7.14
N SER A 129 -12.70 2.46 7.05
CA SER A 129 -13.92 1.80 6.59
C SER A 129 -14.50 2.53 5.37
N PRO A 130 -14.64 1.88 4.20
CA PRO A 130 -14.10 0.56 3.87
C PRO A 130 -12.56 0.62 3.65
N ALA A 131 -11.88 -0.53 3.70
CA ALA A 131 -10.43 -0.60 3.46
C ALA A 131 -10.06 -0.12 2.04
N ARG A 132 -8.79 0.26 1.83
CA ARG A 132 -8.31 0.86 0.57
C ARG A 132 -8.69 0.07 -0.69
N HIS A 133 -8.48 -1.24 -0.67
CA HIS A 133 -8.79 -2.12 -1.80
C HIS A 133 -10.31 -2.21 -2.08
N GLU A 134 -11.12 -2.08 -1.04
CA GLU A 134 -12.57 -2.11 -1.15
C GLU A 134 -13.10 -0.79 -1.72
N LYS A 135 -12.49 0.36 -1.35
CA LYS A 135 -12.82 1.67 -1.94
C LYS A 135 -12.64 1.67 -3.47
N GLN A 136 -11.57 1.04 -4.00
CA GLN A 136 -11.42 0.95 -5.46
C GLN A 136 -12.41 -0.03 -6.07
N ARG A 137 -12.69 -1.16 -5.40
CA ARG A 137 -13.64 -2.17 -5.89
C ARG A 137 -15.04 -1.57 -6.02
N ILE A 138 -15.50 -0.86 -5.00
CA ILE A 138 -16.79 -0.16 -5.00
C ILE A 138 -16.83 0.89 -6.11
N ALA A 139 -15.79 1.72 -6.25
CA ALA A 139 -15.71 2.72 -7.32
C ALA A 139 -15.84 2.09 -8.71
N GLY A 140 -15.10 1.00 -8.97
CA GLY A 140 -15.18 0.26 -10.22
C GLY A 140 -16.58 -0.33 -10.47
N LEU A 141 -17.20 -0.96 -9.45
CA LEU A 141 -18.56 -1.50 -9.53
C LEU A 141 -19.62 -0.42 -9.79
N LYS A 142 -19.39 0.80 -9.31
CA LYS A 142 -20.28 1.95 -9.53
C LYS A 142 -20.01 2.65 -10.87
N GLY A 143 -19.04 2.20 -11.66
CA GLY A 143 -18.74 2.71 -12.99
C GLY A 143 -17.78 3.91 -13.02
N SER A 144 -17.09 4.20 -11.92
CA SER A 144 -16.01 5.20 -11.93
C SER A 144 -14.86 4.73 -12.82
N ILE A 145 -14.19 5.65 -13.51
CA ILE A 145 -13.04 5.35 -14.37
C ILE A 145 -11.70 5.48 -13.66
N ALA A 146 -11.70 6.10 -12.47
CA ALA A 146 -10.53 6.22 -11.60
C ALA A 146 -10.94 6.56 -10.17
N GLN A 147 -10.03 6.31 -9.23
CA GLN A 147 -10.21 6.62 -7.82
C GLN A 147 -9.00 7.40 -7.26
N ILE A 148 -9.26 8.58 -6.72
CA ILE A 148 -8.30 9.40 -5.98
C ILE A 148 -8.58 9.21 -4.49
N MET A 149 -7.56 8.88 -3.72
CA MET A 149 -7.69 8.67 -2.27
C MET A 149 -6.87 9.73 -1.53
N MET A 150 -7.55 10.63 -0.82
CA MET A 150 -6.88 11.59 0.05
C MET A 150 -6.45 10.92 1.35
N ASN A 151 -5.21 11.16 1.77
CA ASN A 151 -4.67 10.59 3.00
C ASN A 151 -5.53 10.96 4.22
N TRP A 152 -5.37 10.22 5.32
CA TRP A 152 -6.04 10.48 6.60
C TRP A 152 -5.12 11.28 7.55
N GLY A 153 -5.67 11.70 8.69
CA GLY A 153 -4.94 12.44 9.73
C GLY A 153 -5.27 13.94 9.75
N PRO A 154 -4.43 14.74 10.44
CA PRO A 154 -4.60 16.18 10.58
C PRO A 154 -4.75 16.89 9.22
N PRO A 155 -5.52 17.99 9.15
CA PRO A 155 -5.84 18.67 7.89
C PRO A 155 -4.61 19.20 7.15
N ASP A 156 -3.51 19.44 7.86
CA ASP A 156 -2.21 19.91 7.37
C ASP A 156 -1.22 18.79 7.03
N ASN A 157 -1.61 17.50 7.17
CA ASN A 157 -0.72 16.35 6.94
C ASN A 157 -0.16 16.32 5.50
N PRO A 158 1.15 16.57 5.31
CA PRO A 158 1.75 16.66 3.98
C PRO A 158 2.09 15.29 3.38
N ALA A 159 1.90 14.20 4.12
CA ALA A 159 2.30 12.87 3.67
C ALA A 159 1.43 12.38 2.49
N LEU A 160 2.11 11.92 1.44
CA LEU A 160 1.48 11.14 0.37
C LEU A 160 1.26 9.70 0.85
N PRO A 161 0.07 9.13 0.65
CA PRO A 161 -0.19 7.77 1.09
C PRO A 161 0.41 6.77 0.10
N PHE A 162 1.22 5.85 0.61
CA PHE A 162 1.54 4.60 -0.06
C PHE A 162 0.55 3.50 0.35
N GLY A 163 0.43 2.45 -0.46
CA GLY A 163 -0.38 1.29 -0.13
C GLY A 163 -0.90 0.54 -1.35
N SER A 164 -1.28 -0.72 -1.12
CA SER A 164 -1.87 -1.58 -2.14
C SER A 164 -3.39 -1.41 -2.23
N VAL A 165 -3.93 -1.50 -3.44
CA VAL A 165 -5.39 -1.51 -3.71
C VAL A 165 -5.92 -2.88 -4.14
N LYS A 166 -5.07 -3.93 -4.11
CA LYS A 166 -5.48 -5.30 -4.44
C LYS A 166 -6.42 -5.89 -3.37
N PRO A 167 -7.65 -6.31 -3.71
CA PRO A 167 -8.57 -6.97 -2.78
C PRO A 167 -8.05 -8.30 -2.26
N VAL A 168 -7.52 -9.16 -3.14
CA VAL A 168 -6.95 -10.44 -2.74
C VAL A 168 -5.78 -10.22 -1.77
N TRP A 169 -5.83 -10.89 -0.62
CA TRP A 169 -4.71 -10.97 0.31
C TRP A 169 -3.83 -12.18 -0.03
N GLY A 170 -2.52 -11.99 -0.19
CA GLY A 170 -1.62 -13.03 -0.72
C GLY A 170 -1.65 -13.15 -2.25
N ASN A 171 -1.30 -14.31 -2.78
CA ASN A 171 -1.33 -14.57 -4.23
C ASN A 171 -2.75 -14.89 -4.72
N PRO A 172 -3.20 -14.33 -5.86
CA PRO A 172 -4.49 -14.69 -6.42
C PRO A 172 -4.50 -16.11 -6.98
N THR A 173 -5.62 -16.80 -6.75
CA THR A 173 -6.00 -17.99 -7.51
C THR A 173 -6.43 -17.59 -8.93
N PRO A 174 -6.50 -18.52 -9.90
CA PRO A 174 -7.02 -18.20 -11.23
C PRO A 174 -8.43 -17.61 -11.23
N GLU A 175 -9.27 -17.96 -10.25
CA GLU A 175 -10.61 -17.41 -10.07
C GLU A 175 -10.56 -15.97 -9.54
N THR A 176 -9.91 -15.76 -8.40
CA THR A 176 -9.80 -14.43 -7.76
C THR A 176 -8.98 -13.45 -8.60
N ALA A 177 -8.06 -13.93 -9.46
CA ALA A 177 -7.37 -13.11 -10.45
C ALA A 177 -8.34 -12.47 -11.47
N ARG A 178 -9.48 -13.11 -11.75
CA ARG A 178 -10.48 -12.61 -12.70
C ARG A 178 -11.54 -11.73 -12.04
N THR A 179 -11.85 -11.99 -10.77
CA THR A 179 -13.01 -11.40 -10.08
C THR A 179 -12.63 -10.39 -8.99
N GLU A 180 -11.43 -10.49 -8.44
CA GLU A 180 -11.01 -9.77 -7.23
C GLU A 180 -9.69 -9.00 -7.42
N MET A 181 -9.43 -8.55 -8.64
CA MET A 181 -8.29 -7.69 -8.96
C MET A 181 -8.75 -6.23 -9.19
N PRO A 182 -7.88 -5.24 -8.96
CA PRO A 182 -8.20 -3.86 -9.27
C PRO A 182 -8.54 -3.67 -10.75
N THR A 183 -9.61 -2.91 -11.02
CA THR A 183 -10.11 -2.69 -12.38
C THR A 183 -9.96 -1.25 -12.86
N ILE A 184 -9.56 -0.34 -11.97
CA ILE A 184 -9.42 1.09 -12.26
C ILE A 184 -8.09 1.65 -11.76
N PRO A 185 -7.56 2.70 -12.43
CA PRO A 185 -6.44 3.47 -11.92
C PRO A 185 -6.74 4.13 -10.57
N CYS A 186 -5.79 4.03 -9.65
CA CYS A 186 -5.88 4.50 -8.29
C CYS A 186 -4.63 5.30 -7.91
N ILE A 187 -4.84 6.54 -7.45
CA ILE A 187 -3.76 7.41 -6.96
C ILE A 187 -4.05 7.92 -5.56
N GLY A 188 -3.00 8.17 -4.81
CA GLY A 188 -3.03 8.76 -3.48
C GLY A 188 -2.60 10.22 -3.49
N ILE A 189 -3.28 11.08 -2.74
CA ILE A 189 -2.92 12.49 -2.55
C ILE A 189 -2.85 12.84 -1.06
N THR A 190 -2.20 13.96 -0.74
CA THR A 190 -2.10 14.45 0.64
C THR A 190 -3.48 14.84 1.20
N ARG A 191 -3.60 14.91 2.52
CA ARG A 191 -4.84 15.35 3.17
C ARG A 191 -5.24 16.79 2.78
N PRO A 192 -4.33 17.79 2.80
CA PRO A 192 -4.64 19.15 2.36
C PRO A 192 -5.16 19.21 0.92
N ALA A 193 -4.53 18.49 -0.01
CA ALA A 193 -4.93 18.47 -1.41
C ALA A 193 -6.33 17.87 -1.59
N GLY A 194 -6.64 16.80 -0.85
CA GLY A 194 -7.97 16.20 -0.88
C GLY A 194 -9.06 17.07 -0.28
N LEU A 195 -8.77 17.76 0.82
CA LEU A 195 -9.69 18.74 1.42
C LEU A 195 -9.96 19.89 0.47
N TYR A 196 -8.91 20.41 -0.19
CA TYR A 196 -9.05 21.42 -1.22
C TYR A 196 -9.97 20.98 -2.37
N LEU A 197 -9.73 19.80 -2.94
CA LEU A 197 -10.57 19.26 -4.01
C LEU A 197 -12.02 19.00 -3.55
N LYS A 198 -12.21 18.52 -2.32
CA LYS A 198 -13.53 18.34 -1.70
C LYS A 198 -14.30 19.66 -1.64
N GLU A 199 -13.67 20.74 -1.20
CA GLU A 199 -14.29 22.06 -1.16
C GLU A 199 -14.66 22.58 -2.55
N LEU A 200 -13.82 22.34 -3.55
CA LEU A 200 -14.13 22.70 -4.93
C LEU A 200 -15.35 21.92 -5.45
N CYS A 201 -15.43 20.61 -5.19
CA CYS A 201 -16.59 19.78 -5.55
C CYS A 201 -17.88 20.29 -4.90
N ALA A 202 -17.82 20.88 -3.70
CA ALA A 202 -18.98 21.46 -3.02
C ALA A 202 -19.43 22.79 -3.66
N LYS A 203 -18.53 23.52 -4.34
CA LYS A 203 -18.80 24.81 -4.99
C LYS A 203 -19.26 24.66 -6.43
N GLY A 204 -18.94 23.55 -7.10
CA GLY A 204 -19.35 23.31 -8.48
C GLY A 204 -18.61 22.17 -9.15
N LYS A 205 -18.65 22.15 -10.49
CA LYS A 205 -18.02 21.11 -11.29
C LYS A 205 -16.51 21.22 -11.23
N VAL A 206 -15.87 20.09 -10.94
CA VAL A 206 -14.41 19.95 -10.91
C VAL A 206 -14.02 18.97 -12.00
N ARG A 207 -12.96 19.28 -12.76
CA ARG A 207 -12.41 18.36 -13.77
C ARG A 207 -10.94 18.13 -13.47
N VAL A 208 -10.53 16.87 -13.54
CA VAL A 208 -9.14 16.47 -13.31
C VAL A 208 -8.61 15.65 -14.48
N TRP A 209 -7.30 15.65 -14.62
CA TRP A 209 -6.54 14.69 -15.41
C TRP A 209 -5.56 13.95 -14.49
N LEU A 210 -5.40 12.65 -14.67
CA LEU A 210 -4.41 11.88 -13.94
C LEU A 210 -3.70 10.82 -14.79
N ARG A 211 -2.50 10.47 -14.35
CA ARG A 211 -1.70 9.36 -14.86
C ARG A 211 -1.21 8.50 -13.69
N ALA A 212 -1.48 7.20 -13.76
CA ALA A 212 -1.06 6.21 -12.78
C ALA A 212 -0.03 5.28 -13.42
N ASN A 213 1.18 5.25 -12.87
CA ASN A 213 2.31 4.49 -13.40
C ASN A 213 2.65 3.37 -12.41
N VAL A 214 2.51 2.12 -12.83
CA VAL A 214 2.77 0.97 -11.96
C VAL A 214 3.15 -0.25 -12.78
N GLU A 215 4.18 -0.96 -12.33
CA GLU A 215 4.52 -2.29 -12.83
C GLU A 215 3.99 -3.33 -11.84
N ASN A 216 3.07 -4.17 -12.29
CA ASN A 216 2.57 -5.31 -11.53
C ASN A 216 3.04 -6.60 -12.22
N GLY A 217 3.56 -7.55 -11.44
CA GLY A 217 4.07 -8.77 -12.03
C GLY A 217 4.44 -9.84 -11.01
N TRP A 218 4.58 -11.07 -11.48
CA TRP A 218 5.09 -12.17 -10.68
C TRP A 218 6.60 -12.05 -10.54
N LYS A 219 7.08 -11.93 -9.31
CA LYS A 219 8.52 -11.92 -8.98
C LYS A 219 8.80 -12.87 -7.82
N PRO A 220 10.03 -13.41 -7.73
CA PRO A 220 10.45 -14.13 -6.54
C PRO A 220 10.48 -13.17 -5.34
N ILE A 221 9.89 -13.58 -4.22
CA ILE A 221 9.99 -12.91 -2.93
C ILE A 221 10.73 -13.79 -1.94
N GLN A 222 11.35 -13.17 -0.94
CA GLN A 222 12.07 -13.87 0.12
C GLN A 222 11.26 -13.83 1.42
N VAL A 223 11.13 -14.98 2.07
CA VAL A 223 10.51 -15.13 3.40
C VAL A 223 11.52 -15.80 4.32
N THR A 224 11.85 -15.16 5.43
CA THR A 224 12.77 -15.74 6.41
C THR A 224 12.00 -16.46 7.51
N THR A 225 12.35 -17.72 7.77
CA THR A 225 11.93 -18.46 8.96
C THR A 225 13.14 -18.78 9.82
N ALA A 226 12.93 -18.91 11.12
CA ALA A 226 13.92 -19.42 12.05
C ALA A 226 13.25 -20.30 13.11
N GLU A 227 13.90 -21.42 13.43
CA GLU A 227 13.35 -22.42 14.33
C GLU A 227 14.26 -22.62 15.54
N LEU A 228 13.65 -22.68 16.72
CA LEU A 228 14.26 -23.16 17.94
C LEU A 228 13.74 -24.58 18.18
N LEU A 229 14.51 -25.59 17.79
CA LEU A 229 14.12 -26.97 17.96
C LEU A 229 14.15 -27.36 19.44
N VAL A 230 13.05 -27.92 19.92
CA VAL A 230 12.93 -28.47 21.28
C VAL A 230 12.81 -30.00 21.21
N PRO A 231 13.43 -30.76 22.13
CA PRO A 231 13.47 -32.23 22.04
C PRO A 231 12.11 -32.96 22.14
N ALA A 232 11.01 -32.29 22.51
CA ALA A 232 9.73 -32.93 22.78
C ALA A 232 8.53 -32.04 22.39
N GLY A 233 7.59 -32.63 21.65
CA GLY A 233 6.28 -32.06 21.32
C GLY A 233 6.07 -31.81 19.83
N ASP A 234 4.84 -32.01 19.38
CA ASP A 234 4.37 -31.60 18.04
C ASP A 234 3.78 -30.17 18.05
N ASP A 235 3.70 -29.57 19.24
CA ASP A 235 3.19 -28.21 19.45
C ASP A 235 4.23 -27.16 19.03
N PHE A 236 3.75 -26.03 18.49
CA PHE A 236 4.61 -24.93 18.08
C PHE A 236 4.00 -23.57 18.47
N VAL A 237 4.89 -22.59 18.68
CA VAL A 237 4.53 -21.18 18.90
C VAL A 237 5.15 -20.36 17.76
N VAL A 238 4.34 -19.55 17.08
CA VAL A 238 4.81 -18.66 16.01
C VAL A 238 4.88 -17.22 16.51
N VAL A 239 6.06 -16.62 16.39
CA VAL A 239 6.25 -15.18 16.53
C VAL A 239 6.58 -14.63 15.15
N GLY A 240 5.69 -13.80 14.61
CA GLY A 240 5.76 -13.31 13.24
C GLY A 240 5.75 -11.80 13.12
N GLY A 241 6.36 -11.30 12.06
CA GLY A 241 6.32 -9.91 11.61
C GLY A 241 6.56 -9.85 10.11
N HIS A 242 6.22 -8.72 9.48
CA HIS A 242 6.50 -8.50 8.07
C HIS A 242 7.77 -7.65 7.92
N GLN A 243 8.59 -7.96 6.92
CA GLN A 243 9.89 -7.31 6.67
C GLN A 243 9.81 -6.27 5.56
N ASP A 244 8.84 -6.39 4.67
CA ASP A 244 8.63 -5.50 3.55
C ASP A 244 8.21 -4.10 4.03
N SER A 245 8.54 -3.10 3.22
CA SER A 245 8.12 -1.73 3.46
C SER A 245 7.98 -0.96 2.16
N TRP A 246 7.10 0.03 2.20
CA TRP A 246 7.09 1.11 1.23
C TRP A 246 8.37 1.95 1.35
N PHE A 247 8.54 2.89 0.43
CA PHE A 247 9.57 3.93 0.56
C PHE A 247 9.36 4.70 1.87
N GLY A 248 10.43 4.82 2.65
CA GLY A 248 10.50 5.78 3.76
C GLY A 248 10.69 7.21 3.24
N PRO A 249 10.50 8.23 4.09
CA PRO A 249 10.97 9.59 3.81
C PRO A 249 12.49 9.64 3.61
#